data_AF-N6Y5D6-F1
#
_entry.id   AF-N6Y5D6-F1
#
_cell.length_a   1.000
_cell.length_b   1.000
_cell.length_c   1.000
_cell.angle_alpha   90.00
_cell.angle_beta   90.00
_cell.angle_gamma   90.00
#
_symmetry.space_group_name_H-M   'P 1'
#
loop_
_entity.id
_entity.type
_entity.pdbx_description
1 polymer ?
#
loop_
_entity_poly.entity_id
_entity_poly.type
_entity_poly.pdbx_seq_one_letter_code
_entity_poly.pdbx_strand_id
1 'polypeptide(L)'
;MSRPSVFPALPRSILSLSAVALLSLSPAALAQPAPTPQAEAEAAERTRRVAEDARRAELEAQAKALRDEAETTFKATEAGCYDTFMVNHCIDKAKRQRLDTIQQARALEAEARQIDLAQRQRAAAEVQASQRLAPPSEPAAPAPDPEAARRAPTVIPVPAPDVDIAPTPEADRIRRDRARSASDAAATAEAQRAARDAERAAKRADTEAEAAARAEAAARDRARYEERLRKYEEEQAAKKK
;
A
#
# COMPACT_ATOMS: atom_id res chain seq x y z
N MET A 1 -5.94 -37.21 30.53
CA MET A 1 -5.37 -38.04 29.45
C MET A 1 -4.18 -37.31 28.87
N SER A 2 -3.02 -37.94 28.98
CA SER A 2 -1.69 -37.37 28.83
C SER A 2 -1.34 -37.07 27.37
N ARG A 3 -0.65 -35.93 27.14
CA ARG A 3 0.02 -35.62 25.87
C ARG A 3 1.42 -36.24 25.86
N PRO A 4 1.79 -37.08 24.87
CA PRO A 4 3.18 -37.39 24.65
C PRO A 4 3.82 -36.35 23.73
N SER A 5 4.80 -35.62 24.28
CA SER A 5 5.84 -34.91 23.55
C SER A 5 6.81 -35.90 22.94
N VAL A 6 7.05 -35.83 21.63
CA VAL A 6 8.11 -36.62 20.95
C VAL A 6 9.01 -35.67 20.18
N PHE A 7 10.20 -35.43 20.73
CA PHE A 7 11.35 -34.89 20.02
C PHE A 7 12.05 -36.02 19.28
N PRO A 8 12.49 -35.86 18.02
CA PRO A 8 13.48 -36.75 17.46
C PRO A 8 14.89 -36.28 17.81
N ALA A 9 15.62 -37.17 18.47
CA ALA A 9 17.04 -37.09 18.78
C ALA A 9 17.89 -37.28 17.51
N LEU A 10 18.93 -36.47 17.37
CA LEU A 10 20.01 -36.69 16.39
C LEU A 10 21.12 -37.53 17.05
N PRO A 11 21.59 -38.63 16.43
CA PRO A 11 22.74 -39.37 16.94
C PRO A 11 24.05 -38.67 16.56
N ARG A 12 24.87 -38.45 17.60
CA ARG A 12 26.31 -38.30 17.52
C ARG A 12 26.92 -39.62 17.03
N SER A 13 27.77 -39.57 16.01
CA SER A 13 28.89 -40.51 15.88
C SER A 13 30.11 -39.79 15.34
N ILE A 14 31.13 -39.81 16.19
CA ILE A 14 32.50 -39.36 16.03
C ILE A 14 33.27 -40.53 15.43
N LEU A 15 34.17 -40.32 14.47
CA LEU A 15 35.43 -41.06 14.41
C LEU A 15 36.45 -40.30 13.55
N SER A 16 37.46 -39.86 14.27
CA SER A 16 38.72 -39.23 13.90
C SER A 16 39.67 -40.17 13.15
N LEU A 17 40.48 -39.62 12.24
CA LEU A 17 41.89 -40.03 12.06
C LEU A 17 42.71 -38.90 11.38
N SER A 18 43.38 -38.16 12.26
CA SER A 18 44.66 -37.46 12.17
C SER A 18 45.52 -37.59 10.89
N ALA A 19 46.03 -36.43 10.44
CA ALA A 19 47.41 -36.29 9.99
C ALA A 19 47.95 -34.90 10.38
N VAL A 20 48.93 -34.92 11.28
CA VAL A 20 49.72 -33.77 11.74
C VAL A 20 50.67 -33.38 10.60
N ALA A 21 50.64 -32.10 10.19
CA ALA A 21 51.73 -31.49 9.44
C ALA A 21 52.04 -30.11 10.03
N LEU A 22 53.30 -30.00 10.43
CA LEU A 22 53.94 -28.93 11.19
C LEU A 22 53.98 -27.57 10.46
N LEU A 23 53.96 -26.52 11.28
CA LEU A 23 54.62 -25.21 11.12
C LEU A 23 54.59 -24.53 9.74
N SER A 24 53.75 -23.51 9.63
CA SER A 24 54.23 -22.21 9.17
C SER A 24 53.43 -21.09 9.85
N LEU A 25 54.09 -20.43 10.80
CA LEU A 25 53.70 -19.14 11.35
C LEU A 25 53.68 -18.13 10.19
N SER A 26 52.50 -17.69 9.76
CA SER A 26 52.33 -16.48 8.98
C SER A 26 51.38 -15.56 9.74
N PRO A 27 51.88 -14.53 10.44
CA PRO A 27 51.06 -13.43 10.91
C PRO A 27 50.87 -12.46 9.73
N ALA A 28 50.34 -12.95 8.61
CA ALA A 28 49.67 -12.06 7.67
C ALA A 28 48.30 -11.80 8.27
N ALA A 29 48.26 -10.90 9.25
CA ALA A 29 47.06 -10.22 9.63
C ALA A 29 46.48 -9.64 8.34
N LEU A 30 45.52 -10.35 7.75
CA LEU A 30 44.57 -9.76 6.83
C LEU A 30 43.88 -8.68 7.67
N ALA A 31 44.40 -7.46 7.57
CA ALA A 31 43.68 -6.27 7.91
C ALA A 31 42.45 -6.26 6.99
N GLN A 32 41.41 -6.98 7.42
CA GLN A 32 40.07 -6.70 6.93
C GLN A 32 39.86 -5.21 7.23
N PRO A 33 39.59 -4.37 6.23
CA PRO A 33 39.23 -2.99 6.50
C PRO A 33 38.06 -3.07 7.47
N ALA A 34 38.21 -2.48 8.66
CA ALA A 34 37.10 -2.37 9.60
C ALA A 34 35.92 -1.79 8.81
N PRO A 35 34.74 -2.43 8.84
CA PRO A 35 33.60 -1.93 8.10
C PRO A 35 33.40 -0.47 8.50
N THR A 36 33.28 0.40 7.50
CA THR A 36 33.04 1.81 7.79
C THR A 36 31.71 1.91 8.54
N PRO A 37 31.55 2.88 9.45
CA PRO A 37 30.30 3.07 10.19
C PRO A 37 29.07 3.21 9.27
N GLN A 38 29.29 3.63 8.02
CA GLN A 38 28.26 3.66 6.97
C GLN A 38 27.88 2.26 6.46
N ALA A 39 28.86 1.38 6.21
CA ALA A 39 28.60 0.01 5.78
C ALA A 39 27.86 -0.82 6.85
N GLU A 40 28.17 -0.60 8.13
CA GLU A 40 27.45 -1.23 9.25
C GLU A 40 26.00 -0.73 9.34
N ALA A 41 25.77 0.57 9.17
CA ALA A 41 24.44 1.16 9.18
C ALA A 41 23.57 0.65 8.01
N GLU A 42 24.12 0.56 6.80
CA GLU A 42 23.44 0.01 5.63
C GLU A 42 23.14 -1.49 5.77
N ALA A 43 24.03 -2.25 6.41
CA ALA A 43 23.80 -3.67 6.71
C ALA A 43 22.67 -3.83 7.73
N ALA A 44 22.68 -3.05 8.82
CA ALA A 44 21.63 -3.05 9.84
C ALA A 44 20.26 -2.66 9.27
N GLU A 45 20.22 -1.65 8.38
CA GLU A 45 18.99 -1.24 7.71
C GLU A 45 18.45 -2.32 6.77
N ARG A 46 19.32 -2.99 6.00
CA ARG A 46 18.93 -4.13 5.17
C ARG A 46 18.34 -5.26 6.00
N THR A 47 18.97 -5.61 7.13
CA THR A 47 18.43 -6.63 8.05
C THR A 47 17.06 -6.22 8.59
N ARG A 48 16.87 -4.95 8.94
CA ARG A 48 15.57 -4.43 9.39
C ARG A 48 14.50 -4.53 8.31
N ARG A 49 14.82 -4.18 7.06
CA ARG A 49 13.89 -4.31 5.92
C ARG A 49 13.45 -5.75 5.71
N VAL A 50 14.40 -6.69 5.71
CA VAL A 50 14.11 -8.13 5.59
C VAL A 50 13.23 -8.63 6.74
N ALA A 51 13.47 -8.18 7.98
CA ALA A 51 12.63 -8.55 9.12
C ALA A 51 11.21 -7.95 9.03
N GLU A 52 11.08 -6.70 8.59
CA GLU A 52 9.78 -6.05 8.35
C GLU A 52 9.00 -6.77 7.22
N ASP A 53 9.68 -7.17 6.14
CA ASP A 53 9.09 -7.94 5.03
C ASP A 53 8.61 -9.33 5.48
N ALA A 54 9.42 -10.04 6.27
CA ALA A 54 9.05 -11.34 6.82
C ALA A 54 7.81 -11.22 7.73
N ARG A 55 7.78 -10.21 8.60
CA ARG A 55 6.64 -9.94 9.48
C ARG A 55 5.38 -9.61 8.67
N ARG A 56 5.50 -8.79 7.63
CA ARG A 56 4.40 -8.46 6.73
C ARG A 56 3.85 -9.72 6.05
N ALA A 57 4.72 -10.55 5.48
CA ALA A 57 4.31 -11.79 4.82
C ALA A 57 3.62 -12.76 5.79
N GLU A 58 4.08 -12.84 7.03
CA GLU A 58 3.45 -13.62 8.08
C GLU A 58 2.03 -13.11 8.40
N LEU A 59 1.86 -11.80 8.58
CA LEU A 59 0.56 -11.19 8.83
C LEU A 59 -0.42 -11.42 7.66
N GLU A 60 0.06 -11.29 6.42
CA GLU A 60 -0.75 -11.58 5.23
C GLU A 60 -1.15 -13.07 5.16
N ALA A 61 -0.24 -13.99 5.48
CA ALA A 61 -0.52 -15.42 5.53
C ALA A 61 -1.55 -15.78 6.62
N GLN A 62 -1.40 -15.22 7.82
CA GLN A 62 -2.35 -15.40 8.93
C GLN A 62 -3.74 -14.84 8.58
N ALA A 63 -3.80 -13.64 7.99
CA ALA A 63 -5.06 -13.05 7.54
C ALA A 63 -5.76 -13.90 6.48
N LYS A 64 -5.01 -14.43 5.52
CA LYS A 64 -5.53 -15.36 4.50
C LYS A 64 -6.08 -16.64 5.14
N ALA A 65 -5.31 -17.24 6.05
CA ALA A 65 -5.72 -18.46 6.75
C ALA A 65 -7.04 -18.25 7.51
N LEU A 66 -7.20 -17.12 8.22
CA LEU A 66 -8.44 -16.79 8.92
C LEU A 66 -9.63 -16.60 7.97
N ARG A 67 -9.43 -16.04 6.78
CA ARG A 67 -10.51 -15.96 5.77
C ARG A 67 -10.90 -17.33 5.27
N ASP A 68 -9.93 -18.16 4.91
CA ASP A 68 -10.18 -19.50 4.41
C ASP A 68 -10.86 -20.38 5.47
N GLU A 69 -10.48 -20.22 6.74
CA GLU A 69 -11.14 -20.84 7.90
C GLU A 69 -12.59 -20.34 8.06
N ALA A 70 -12.82 -19.03 8.00
CA ALA A 70 -14.16 -18.44 8.13
C ALA A 70 -15.11 -18.94 7.02
N GLU A 71 -14.63 -19.01 5.78
CA GLU A 71 -15.40 -19.52 4.64
C GLU A 71 -15.66 -21.02 4.76
N THR A 72 -14.65 -21.81 5.12
CA THR A 72 -14.78 -23.26 5.30
C THR A 72 -15.77 -23.58 6.42
N THR A 73 -15.64 -22.91 7.56
CA THR A 73 -16.52 -23.09 8.71
C THR A 73 -17.95 -22.68 8.37
N PHE A 74 -18.14 -21.52 7.72
CA PHE A 74 -19.46 -21.07 7.31
C PHE A 74 -20.14 -22.09 6.39
N LYS A 75 -19.46 -22.54 5.33
CA LYS A 75 -20.02 -23.54 4.39
C LYS A 75 -20.39 -24.84 5.08
N ALA A 76 -19.54 -25.34 5.99
CA ALA A 76 -19.82 -26.54 6.76
C ALA A 76 -21.05 -26.37 7.67
N THR A 77 -21.17 -25.22 8.35
CA THR A 77 -22.29 -24.93 9.25
C THR A 77 -23.60 -24.63 8.53
N GLU A 78 -23.54 -23.93 7.39
CA GLU A 78 -24.71 -23.53 6.60
C GLU A 78 -25.48 -24.75 6.09
N ALA A 79 -24.77 -25.79 5.63
CA ALA A 79 -25.38 -27.05 5.20
C ALA A 79 -26.24 -27.68 6.31
N GLY A 80 -25.72 -27.75 7.55
CA GLY A 80 -26.44 -28.31 8.70
C GLY A 80 -27.56 -27.40 9.25
N CYS A 81 -27.55 -26.11 8.93
CA CYS A 81 -28.60 -25.19 9.38
C CYS A 81 -29.96 -25.51 8.75
N TYR A 82 -29.99 -26.09 7.55
CA TYR A 82 -31.25 -26.46 6.88
C TYR A 82 -31.99 -27.62 7.55
N ASP A 83 -31.29 -28.44 8.34
CA ASP A 83 -31.89 -29.54 9.11
C ASP A 83 -32.48 -29.07 10.46
N THR A 84 -32.30 -27.80 10.81
CA THR A 84 -32.73 -27.24 12.10
C THR A 84 -34.08 -26.55 12.00
N PHE A 85 -34.92 -26.64 13.05
CA PHE A 85 -36.23 -25.98 13.07
C PHE A 85 -36.16 -24.45 12.88
N MET A 86 -35.14 -23.79 13.43
CA MET A 86 -34.90 -22.34 13.28
C MET A 86 -33.80 -22.04 12.26
N VAL A 87 -33.98 -22.47 11.01
CA VAL A 87 -33.00 -22.31 9.91
C VAL A 87 -32.46 -20.87 9.83
N ASN A 88 -33.35 -19.87 9.78
CA ASN A 88 -32.95 -18.47 9.64
C ASN A 88 -32.07 -17.99 10.80
N HIS A 89 -32.42 -18.35 12.04
CA HIS A 89 -31.60 -17.98 13.19
C HIS A 89 -30.23 -18.67 13.17
N CYS A 90 -30.18 -19.94 12.75
CA CYS A 90 -28.93 -20.69 12.59
C CYS A 90 -28.02 -20.02 11.55
N ILE A 91 -28.55 -19.71 10.37
CA ILE A 91 -27.80 -19.05 9.29
C ILE A 91 -27.31 -17.67 9.74
N ASP A 92 -28.14 -16.88 10.43
CA ASP A 92 -27.74 -15.56 10.91
C ASP A 92 -26.62 -15.65 11.96
N LYS A 93 -26.67 -16.66 12.83
CA LYS A 93 -25.59 -16.94 13.78
C LYS A 93 -24.29 -17.33 13.07
N ALA A 94 -24.36 -18.21 12.08
CA ALA A 94 -23.20 -18.61 11.29
C ALA A 94 -22.61 -17.43 10.50
N LYS A 95 -23.46 -16.56 9.92
CA LYS A 95 -23.03 -15.32 9.24
C LYS A 95 -22.33 -14.37 10.20
N ARG A 96 -22.85 -14.17 11.42
CA ARG A 96 -22.20 -13.34 12.44
C ARG A 96 -20.80 -13.86 12.79
N GLN A 97 -20.69 -15.17 13.05
CA GLN A 97 -19.40 -15.79 13.35
C GLN A 97 -18.40 -15.64 12.19
N ARG A 98 -18.84 -15.85 10.95
CA ARG A 98 -18.00 -15.60 9.76
C ARG A 98 -17.54 -14.14 9.68
N LEU A 99 -18.43 -13.19 9.91
CA LEU A 99 -18.10 -11.77 9.87
C LEU A 99 -17.08 -11.39 10.96
N ASP A 100 -17.19 -11.95 12.17
CA ASP A 100 -16.26 -11.69 13.26
C ASP A 100 -14.85 -12.19 12.90
N THR A 101 -14.72 -13.40 12.37
CA THR A 101 -13.43 -13.94 11.92
C THR A 101 -12.86 -13.14 10.74
N ILE A 102 -13.70 -12.71 9.79
CA ILE A 102 -13.27 -11.84 8.68
C ILE A 102 -12.79 -10.48 9.18
N GLN A 103 -13.41 -9.92 10.23
CA GLN A 103 -12.96 -8.65 10.82
C GLN A 103 -11.58 -8.81 11.45
N GLN A 104 -11.32 -9.92 12.15
CA GLN A 104 -9.97 -10.23 12.67
C GLN A 104 -8.94 -10.33 11.54
N ALA A 105 -9.28 -11.04 10.46
CA ALA A 105 -8.40 -11.10 9.28
C ALA A 105 -8.12 -9.71 8.69
N ARG A 106 -9.12 -8.83 8.60
CA ARG A 106 -8.94 -7.45 8.11
C ARG A 106 -8.06 -6.60 9.00
N ALA A 107 -8.06 -6.83 10.31
CA ALA A 107 -7.16 -6.14 11.24
C ALA A 107 -5.70 -6.51 10.95
N LEU A 108 -5.40 -7.80 10.77
CA LEU A 108 -4.06 -8.27 10.39
C LEU A 108 -3.60 -7.71 9.03
N GLU A 109 -4.50 -7.65 8.05
CA GLU A 109 -4.17 -7.02 6.76
C GLU A 109 -3.91 -5.52 6.89
N ALA A 110 -4.63 -4.83 7.78
CA ALA A 110 -4.40 -3.42 8.03
C ALA A 110 -3.00 -3.22 8.62
N GLU A 111 -2.58 -4.06 9.56
CA GLU A 111 -1.21 -4.05 10.10
C GLU A 111 -0.17 -4.30 9.02
N ALA A 112 -0.36 -5.32 8.18
CA ALA A 112 0.54 -5.60 7.06
C ALA A 112 0.64 -4.40 6.10
N ARG A 113 -0.49 -3.74 5.80
CA ARG A 113 -0.52 -2.52 4.97
C ARG A 113 0.21 -1.35 5.63
N GLN A 114 0.16 -1.21 6.95
CA GLN A 114 0.93 -0.16 7.63
C GLN A 114 2.44 -0.37 7.47
N ILE A 115 2.92 -1.62 7.53
CA ILE A 115 4.32 -1.94 7.28
C ILE A 115 4.71 -1.56 5.85
N ASP A 116 3.92 -1.98 4.85
CA ASP A 116 4.16 -1.65 3.44
C ASP A 116 4.18 -0.13 3.19
N LEU A 117 3.23 0.61 3.77
CA LEU A 117 3.19 2.07 3.66
C LEU A 117 4.40 2.74 4.29
N ALA A 118 4.83 2.30 5.47
CA ALA A 118 6.01 2.84 6.13
C ALA A 118 7.28 2.60 5.29
N GLN A 119 7.42 1.43 4.68
CA GLN A 119 8.53 1.12 3.77
C GLN A 119 8.51 2.01 2.53
N ARG A 120 7.35 2.18 1.88
CA ARG A 120 7.21 3.08 0.72
C ARG A 120 7.52 4.52 1.05
N GLN A 121 7.13 5.00 2.23
CA GLN A 121 7.44 6.36 2.69
C GLN A 121 8.94 6.56 2.89
N ARG A 122 9.65 5.58 3.47
CA ARG A 122 11.11 5.63 3.60
C ARG A 122 11.79 5.65 2.23
N ALA A 123 11.40 4.75 1.33
CA ALA A 123 11.93 4.71 -0.04
C ALA A 123 11.68 6.02 -0.80
N ALA A 124 10.49 6.62 -0.66
CA ALA A 124 10.18 7.91 -1.25
C ALA A 124 11.03 9.05 -0.66
N ALA A 125 11.28 9.02 0.66
CA ALA A 125 12.15 9.99 1.32
C ALA A 125 13.62 9.87 0.86
N GLU A 126 14.14 8.65 0.67
CA GLU A 126 15.47 8.39 0.12
C GLU A 126 15.61 8.95 -1.31
N VAL A 127 14.61 8.72 -2.16
CA VAL A 127 14.59 9.27 -3.52
C VAL A 127 14.48 10.80 -3.51
N GLN A 128 13.69 11.38 -2.62
CA GLN A 128 13.61 12.84 -2.50
C GLN A 128 14.92 13.44 -1.96
N ALA A 129 15.57 12.78 -1.00
CA ALA A 129 16.86 13.23 -0.47
C ALA A 129 17.94 13.20 -1.55
N SER A 130 18.01 12.13 -2.34
CA SER A 130 18.97 12.04 -3.46
C SER A 130 18.69 13.09 -4.55
N GLN A 131 17.43 13.40 -4.83
CA GLN A 131 17.07 14.49 -5.75
C GLN A 131 17.43 15.89 -5.23
N ARG A 132 17.38 16.13 -3.91
CA ARG A 132 17.79 17.41 -3.31
C ARG A 132 19.30 17.60 -3.26
N LEU A 133 20.05 16.50 -3.14
CA LEU A 133 21.51 16.48 -3.15
C LEU A 133 22.08 16.45 -4.58
N ALA A 134 21.27 16.06 -5.57
CA ALA A 134 21.65 16.15 -6.97
C ALA A 134 21.83 17.64 -7.33
N PRO A 135 22.98 18.03 -7.91
CA PRO A 135 23.13 19.37 -8.47
C PRO A 135 22.03 19.59 -9.52
N PRO A 136 21.55 20.84 -9.72
CA PRO A 136 20.62 21.13 -10.80
C PRO A 136 21.22 20.56 -12.08
N SER A 137 20.51 19.65 -12.73
CA SER A 137 20.95 19.09 -13.99
C SER A 137 21.15 20.24 -14.96
N GLU A 138 22.41 20.55 -15.29
CA GLU A 138 22.70 21.48 -16.37
C GLU A 138 21.92 21.00 -17.60
N PRO A 139 21.21 21.90 -18.31
CA PRO A 139 20.53 21.51 -19.54
C PRO A 139 21.56 20.82 -20.42
N ALA A 140 21.25 19.58 -20.83
CA ALA A 140 22.17 18.73 -21.56
C ALA A 140 22.85 19.56 -22.66
N ALA A 141 24.17 19.74 -22.51
CA ALA A 141 24.94 20.46 -23.52
C ALA A 141 24.69 19.76 -24.86
N PRO A 142 24.38 20.51 -25.93
CA PRO A 142 24.15 19.92 -27.25
C PRO A 142 25.36 19.06 -27.60
N ALA A 143 25.10 17.83 -28.05
CA ALA A 143 26.15 16.88 -28.41
C ALA A 143 27.16 17.57 -29.36
N PRO A 144 28.48 17.38 -29.16
CA PRO A 144 29.48 18.02 -30.00
C PRO A 144 29.30 17.52 -31.44
N ASP A 145 29.09 18.47 -32.34
CA ASP A 145 28.99 18.23 -33.77
C ASP A 145 30.30 17.59 -34.27
N PRO A 146 30.28 16.37 -34.87
CA PRO A 146 31.46 15.71 -35.40
C PRO A 146 32.16 16.51 -36.52
N GLU A 147 31.52 17.54 -37.07
CA GLU A 147 32.08 18.44 -38.06
C GLU A 147 33.08 19.46 -37.46
N ALA A 148 32.95 19.79 -36.17
CA ALA A 148 33.80 20.78 -35.49
C ALA A 148 35.23 20.25 -35.21
N ALA A 149 35.39 18.94 -35.00
CA ALA A 149 36.69 18.31 -34.75
C ALA A 149 37.60 18.22 -36.00
N ARG A 150 37.07 18.55 -37.19
CA ARG A 150 37.82 18.52 -38.46
C ARG A 150 38.42 19.87 -38.86
N ARG A 151 38.21 20.93 -38.08
CA ARG A 151 38.75 22.27 -38.36
C ARG A 151 40.08 22.47 -37.64
N ALA A 152 41.17 22.55 -38.40
CA ALA A 152 42.51 22.89 -37.93
C ALA A 152 42.54 24.27 -37.25
N PRO A 153 43.51 24.55 -36.34
CA PRO A 153 43.48 25.75 -35.52
C PRO A 153 43.87 26.97 -36.34
N THR A 154 42.88 27.67 -36.88
CA THR A 154 43.04 29.06 -37.29
C THR A 154 42.76 29.95 -36.09
N VAL A 155 43.66 30.91 -35.83
CA VAL A 155 43.53 31.92 -34.78
C VAL A 155 42.19 32.65 -34.96
N ILE A 156 41.26 32.49 -34.03
CA ILE A 156 39.95 33.16 -34.06
C ILE A 156 40.03 34.40 -33.16
N PRO A 157 39.77 35.62 -33.68
CA PRO A 157 39.59 36.80 -32.84
C PRO A 157 38.38 36.59 -31.92
N VAL A 158 38.50 36.97 -30.65
CA VAL A 158 37.38 36.92 -29.68
C VAL A 158 36.20 37.72 -30.25
N PRO A 159 35.02 37.11 -30.49
CA PRO A 159 33.88 37.84 -30.99
C PRO A 159 33.34 38.78 -29.91
N ALA A 160 33.03 40.02 -30.30
CA ALA A 160 32.47 41.03 -29.41
C ALA A 160 31.13 40.54 -28.83
N PRO A 161 30.80 40.90 -27.57
CA PRO A 161 29.61 40.42 -26.89
C PRO A 161 28.37 41.20 -27.32
N ASP A 162 27.97 41.12 -28.58
CA ASP A 162 26.69 41.67 -29.08
C ASP A 162 26.26 40.92 -30.34
N VAL A 163 25.89 39.65 -30.17
CA VAL A 163 25.12 38.93 -31.20
C VAL A 163 23.81 38.54 -30.56
N ASP A 164 22.77 39.34 -30.84
CA ASP A 164 21.39 38.94 -30.60
C ASP A 164 21.09 37.73 -31.48
N ILE A 165 21.28 36.53 -30.95
CA ILE A 165 20.91 35.28 -31.62
C ILE A 165 19.39 35.20 -31.60
N ALA A 166 18.76 35.73 -32.65
CA ALA A 166 17.33 35.59 -32.84
C ALA A 166 16.97 34.09 -32.96
N PRO A 167 15.93 33.62 -32.24
CA PRO A 167 15.52 32.23 -32.31
C PRO A 167 15.12 31.85 -33.73
N THR A 168 15.51 30.64 -34.16
CA THR A 168 15.16 30.17 -35.49
C THR A 168 13.64 29.95 -35.59
N PRO A 169 13.04 30.09 -36.80
CA PRO A 169 11.62 29.81 -37.00
C PRO A 169 11.19 28.40 -36.56
N GLU A 170 12.10 27.43 -36.63
CA GLU A 170 11.87 26.06 -36.15
C GLU A 170 11.79 25.99 -34.62
N ALA A 171 12.69 26.66 -33.90
CA ALA A 171 12.62 26.75 -32.44
C ALA A 171 11.31 27.40 -31.97
N ASP A 172 10.80 28.39 -32.71
CA ASP A 172 9.49 28.99 -32.44
C ASP A 172 8.32 28.04 -32.67
N ARG A 173 8.39 27.18 -33.69
CA ARG A 173 7.37 26.14 -33.91
C ARG A 173 7.36 25.14 -32.76
N ILE A 174 8.54 24.63 -32.36
CA ILE A 174 8.66 23.70 -31.23
C ILE A 174 8.13 24.32 -29.93
N ARG A 175 8.43 25.60 -29.67
CA ARG A 175 7.90 26.31 -28.49
C ARG A 175 6.37 26.42 -28.52
N ARG A 176 5.78 26.76 -29.67
CA ARG A 176 4.32 26.83 -29.83
C ARG A 176 3.66 25.46 -29.66
N ASP A 177 4.25 24.41 -30.21
CA ASP A 177 3.72 23.06 -30.10
C ASP A 177 3.75 22.56 -28.64
N ARG A 178 4.87 22.79 -27.93
CA ARG A 178 4.97 22.48 -26.49
C ARG A 178 3.97 23.27 -25.66
N ALA A 179 3.79 24.55 -25.95
CA ALA A 179 2.81 25.38 -25.25
C ALA A 179 1.37 24.87 -25.47
N ARG A 180 1.05 24.44 -26.70
CA ARG A 180 -0.25 23.84 -27.03
C ARG A 180 -0.44 22.53 -26.27
N SER A 181 0.52 21.61 -26.32
CA SER A 181 0.45 20.34 -25.59
C SER A 181 0.33 20.54 -24.08
N ALA A 182 1.02 21.52 -23.50
CA ALA A 182 0.89 21.87 -22.09
C ALA A 182 -0.51 22.41 -21.75
N SER A 183 -1.07 23.27 -22.61
CA SER A 183 -2.44 23.79 -22.47
C SER A 183 -3.48 22.67 -22.56
N ASP A 184 -3.35 21.76 -23.52
CA ASP A 184 -4.26 20.62 -23.69
C ASP A 184 -4.19 19.66 -22.49
N ALA A 185 -2.98 19.41 -21.98
CA ALA A 185 -2.77 18.62 -20.77
C ALA A 185 -3.39 19.28 -19.52
N ALA A 186 -3.30 20.61 -19.40
CA ALA A 186 -3.93 21.35 -18.31
C ALA A 186 -5.46 21.28 -18.40
N ALA A 187 -6.03 21.51 -19.59
CA ALA A 187 -7.48 21.44 -19.80
C ALA A 187 -8.05 20.04 -19.52
N THR A 188 -7.35 18.98 -19.94
CA THR A 188 -7.76 17.60 -19.65
C THR A 188 -7.67 17.28 -18.15
N ALA A 189 -6.62 17.73 -17.47
CA ALA A 189 -6.49 17.58 -16.03
C ALA A 189 -7.60 18.32 -15.26
N GLU A 190 -7.98 19.52 -15.69
CA GLU A 190 -9.08 20.29 -15.10
C GLU A 190 -10.43 19.59 -15.32
N ALA A 191 -10.72 19.15 -16.55
CA ALA A 191 -11.93 18.40 -16.86
C ALA A 191 -12.06 17.12 -16.02
N GLN A 192 -10.97 16.39 -15.80
CA GLN A 192 -10.97 15.21 -14.94
C GLN A 192 -11.21 15.55 -13.46
N ARG A 193 -10.70 16.68 -12.96
CA ARG A 193 -10.97 17.13 -11.59
C ARG A 193 -12.44 17.50 -11.44
N ALA A 194 -12.97 18.30 -12.38
CA ALA A 194 -14.37 18.67 -12.41
C ALA A 194 -15.31 17.45 -12.45
N ALA A 195 -14.99 16.44 -13.26
CA ALA A 195 -15.74 15.19 -13.32
C ALA A 195 -15.74 14.43 -11.97
N ARG A 196 -14.57 14.30 -11.33
CA ARG A 196 -14.44 13.66 -10.00
C ARG A 196 -15.17 14.45 -8.91
N ASP A 197 -15.20 15.77 -9.01
CA ASP A 197 -15.89 16.62 -8.04
C ASP A 197 -17.41 16.55 -8.23
N ALA A 198 -17.88 16.50 -9.47
CA ALA A 198 -19.28 16.25 -9.78
C ALA A 198 -19.74 14.86 -9.30
N GLU A 199 -18.94 13.81 -9.51
CA GLU A 199 -19.23 12.46 -9.00
C GLU A 199 -19.31 12.44 -7.47
N ARG A 200 -18.34 13.08 -6.79
CA ARG A 200 -18.36 13.19 -5.33
C ARG A 200 -19.56 13.99 -4.82
N ALA A 201 -19.97 15.04 -5.52
CA ALA A 201 -21.16 15.81 -5.18
C ALA A 201 -22.45 14.99 -5.36
N ALA A 202 -22.59 14.25 -6.47
CA ALA A 202 -23.71 13.35 -6.71
C ALA A 202 -23.81 12.28 -5.63
N LYS A 203 -22.69 11.62 -5.31
CA LYS A 203 -22.65 10.61 -4.24
C LYS A 203 -23.07 11.17 -2.88
N ARG A 204 -22.65 12.40 -2.54
CA ARG A 204 -23.10 13.06 -1.30
C ARG A 204 -24.61 13.28 -1.32
N ALA A 205 -25.15 13.81 -2.41
CA ALA A 205 -26.59 14.03 -2.56
C ALA A 205 -27.39 12.72 -2.43
N ASP A 206 -26.92 11.63 -3.05
CA ASP A 206 -27.55 10.31 -2.94
C ASP A 206 -27.54 9.82 -1.48
N THR A 207 -26.40 9.95 -0.78
CA THR A 207 -26.31 9.53 0.63
C THR A 207 -27.20 10.37 1.56
N GLU A 208 -27.35 11.66 1.27
CA GLU A 208 -28.24 12.55 2.01
C GLU A 208 -29.71 12.20 1.74
N ALA A 209 -30.07 11.91 0.49
CA ALA A 209 -31.41 11.45 0.12
C ALA A 209 -31.76 10.11 0.76
N GLU A 210 -30.84 9.14 0.77
CA GLU A 210 -31.02 7.86 1.47
C GLU A 210 -31.15 8.04 2.99
N ALA A 211 -30.42 8.97 3.58
CA ALA A 211 -30.54 9.29 5.01
C ALA A 211 -31.90 9.93 5.32
N ALA A 212 -32.36 10.86 4.47
CA ALA A 212 -33.68 11.48 4.59
C ALA A 212 -34.80 10.44 4.45
N ALA A 213 -34.72 9.55 3.46
CA ALA A 213 -35.70 8.47 3.26
C ALA A 213 -35.77 7.53 4.48
N ARG A 214 -34.62 7.19 5.08
CA ARG A 214 -34.56 6.41 6.33
C ARG A 214 -35.18 7.14 7.52
N ALA A 215 -34.93 8.45 7.64
CA ALA A 215 -35.53 9.27 8.70
C ALA A 215 -37.05 9.36 8.57
N GLU A 216 -37.57 9.51 7.35
CA GLU A 216 -39.01 9.50 7.08
C GLU A 216 -39.64 8.13 7.36
N ALA A 217 -39.00 7.04 6.95
CA ALA A 217 -39.47 5.69 7.24
C ALA A 217 -39.58 5.46 8.75
N ALA A 218 -38.53 5.84 9.50
CA ALA A 218 -38.55 5.76 10.96
C ALA A 218 -39.65 6.64 11.59
N ALA A 219 -39.94 7.81 11.02
CA ALA A 219 -41.04 8.66 11.47
C ALA A 219 -42.41 8.02 11.22
N ARG A 220 -42.63 7.42 10.04
CA ARG A 220 -43.86 6.68 9.73
C ARG A 220 -44.05 5.48 10.64
N ASP A 221 -42.99 4.74 10.94
CA ASP A 221 -43.05 3.59 11.84
C ASP A 221 -43.38 4.00 13.27
N ARG A 222 -42.79 5.10 13.77
CA ARG A 222 -43.15 5.68 15.08
C ARG A 222 -44.63 6.06 15.14
N ALA A 223 -45.14 6.79 14.13
CA ALA A 223 -46.54 7.18 14.08
C ALA A 223 -47.48 5.97 14.07
N ARG A 224 -47.14 4.91 13.31
CA ARG A 224 -47.91 3.66 13.29
C ARG A 224 -47.89 2.95 14.65
N TYR A 225 -46.76 2.95 15.33
CA TYR A 225 -46.62 2.36 16.65
C TYR A 225 -47.46 3.11 17.69
N GLU A 226 -47.40 4.45 17.68
CA GLU A 226 -48.17 5.32 18.56
C GLU A 226 -49.68 5.18 18.34
N GLU A 227 -50.15 5.10 17.08
CA GLU A 227 -51.56 4.85 16.77
C GLU A 227 -52.03 3.50 17.34
N ARG A 228 -51.20 2.46 17.17
CA ARG A 228 -51.51 1.13 17.70
C ARG A 228 -51.55 1.14 19.23
N LEU A 229 -50.63 1.85 19.89
CA LEU A 229 -50.62 2.00 21.34
C LEU A 229 -51.91 2.68 21.83
N ARG A 230 -52.32 3.78 21.19
CA ARG A 230 -53.58 4.46 21.51
C ARG A 230 -54.79 3.56 21.38
N LYS A 231 -54.89 2.79 20.30
CA LYS A 231 -55.98 1.80 20.11
C LYS A 231 -56.01 0.77 21.23
N TYR A 232 -54.85 0.24 21.62
CA TYR A 232 -54.77 -0.69 22.75
C TYR A 232 -55.21 -0.05 24.07
N GLU A 233 -54.82 1.20 24.33
CA GLU A 233 -55.24 1.94 25.53
C GLU A 233 -56.76 2.18 25.56
N GLU A 234 -57.34 2.58 24.42
CA GLU A 234 -58.79 2.78 24.26
C GLU A 234 -59.57 1.47 24.48
N GLU A 235 -59.11 0.35 23.91
CA GLU A 235 -59.70 -0.98 24.13
C GLU A 235 -59.62 -1.42 25.59
N GLN A 236 -58.49 -1.16 26.26
CA GLN A 236 -58.33 -1.50 27.68
C GLN A 236 -59.19 -0.62 28.58
N ALA A 237 -59.40 0.65 28.23
CA ALA A 237 -60.31 1.53 28.94
C ALA A 237 -61.78 1.11 28.76
N ALA A 238 -62.16 0.66 27.56
CA ALA A 238 -63.50 0.16 27.28
C ALA A 238 -63.82 -1.14 28.03
N LYS A 239 -62.85 -2.05 28.19
CA LYS A 239 -63.01 -3.30 28.96
C LYS A 239 -63.11 -3.11 30.48
N LYS A 240 -62.65 -1.97 30.99
CA LYS A 240 -62.65 -1.64 32.44
C LYS A 240 -63.88 -0.84 32.88
N LYS A 241 -64.73 -0.41 31.94
CA LYS A 241 -66.03 0.24 32.21
C LYS A 241 -67.15 -0.78 32.10
#